data_AF-A0ABD1Y641-F1
#
_entry.id   AF-A0ABD1Y641-F1
#
_cell.length_a   1.000
_cell.length_b   1.000
_cell.length_c   1.000
_cell.angle_alpha   90.00
_cell.angle_beta   90.00
_cell.angle_gamma   90.00
#
_symmetry.space_group_name_H-M   'P 1'
#
loop_
_entity.id
_entity.type
_entity.pdbx_description
1 polymer ?
#
loop_
_entity_poly.entity_id
_entity_poly.type
_entity_poly.pdbx_seq_one_letter_code
_entity_poly.pdbx_strand_id
1 'polypeptide(L)'
;MAVAGSCAAALSSPRCSWLISDSTLRANSASECCLRGLSVSKSKLVGLATGDCRQCCERTTFSDVLSSSVPRRMKASAVPPSKEVSTTTAEVVNPSDVTPFSVTYLEGNTWLWELVGLKILVDPVLVGNLDFGIPLLYDAAKKVTKGMKLEDLPELDYILITQGYDDHCHEKTLEPLSRMRPNLPVIASPNAEPILGKYFKNVTYLEPRTGESTILKAKNGSNIKIRASPGPVLGPPWQRPENGYFIEVENPKFSIYYEPHCIFENAKLEGERADILLTPVVQQVLPGYVLVSGQEDAVKVAEWLKPKFIVTMKNGDLDAKGILASIVSQKGTNDSFKELLSKKLPETEVLDPVPGVPLEVPICS
;
A
#
# COMPACT_ATOMS: atom_id res chain seq x y z
N MET A 1 3.66 57.49 -29.43
CA MET A 1 4.62 58.60 -29.27
C MET A 1 5.60 58.17 -28.21
N ALA A 2 6.87 58.06 -28.60
CA ALA A 2 8.00 57.63 -27.77
C ALA A 2 8.47 58.75 -26.82
N VAL A 3 9.64 58.52 -26.21
CA VAL A 3 10.52 59.39 -25.39
C VAL A 3 10.48 58.93 -23.93
N ALA A 4 11.57 58.67 -23.19
CA ALA A 4 13.03 58.55 -23.38
C ALA A 4 13.57 58.12 -21.97
N GLY A 5 14.80 57.68 -21.69
CA GLY A 5 16.10 57.59 -22.37
C GLY A 5 17.03 56.71 -21.51
N SER A 6 18.02 56.02 -22.09
CA SER A 6 19.46 56.41 -22.18
C SER A 6 20.21 56.31 -20.83
N CYS A 7 21.40 55.74 -20.62
CA CYS A 7 22.62 55.36 -21.38
C CYS A 7 23.29 54.18 -20.62
N ALA A 8 23.93 53.14 -21.22
CA ALA A 8 25.27 53.08 -21.83
C ALA A 8 26.42 53.58 -20.91
N ALA A 9 27.60 52.96 -20.73
CA ALA A 9 28.25 51.74 -21.23
C ALA A 9 29.61 51.53 -20.49
N ALA A 10 30.19 50.32 -20.64
CA ALA A 10 31.64 50.03 -20.77
C ALA A 10 32.57 50.24 -19.55
N LEU A 11 33.66 49.52 -19.29
CA LEU A 11 34.42 48.42 -19.93
C LEU A 11 35.52 47.98 -18.91
N SER A 12 36.05 46.77 -19.08
CA SER A 12 37.46 46.33 -18.84
C SER A 12 37.67 45.08 -17.95
N SER A 13 38.06 44.01 -18.63
CA SER A 13 38.82 42.81 -18.20
C SER A 13 40.31 43.16 -17.92
N PRO A 14 41.28 42.24 -17.59
CA PRO A 14 41.26 40.76 -17.66
C PRO A 14 42.09 39.93 -16.62
N ARG A 15 41.95 38.59 -16.72
CA ARG A 15 42.93 37.47 -16.51
C ARG A 15 43.62 37.26 -15.14
N CYS A 16 43.52 36.02 -14.61
CA CYS A 16 44.67 35.11 -14.49
C CYS A 16 44.25 33.68 -14.09
N SER A 17 45.03 32.70 -14.57
CA SER A 17 44.83 31.25 -14.51
C SER A 17 46.07 30.56 -13.91
N TRP A 18 45.90 29.54 -13.06
CA TRP A 18 46.86 28.46 -12.72
C TRP A 18 46.00 27.29 -12.17
N LEU A 19 45.82 26.10 -12.77
CA LEU A 19 46.69 24.94 -13.08
C LEU A 19 47.23 24.13 -11.87
N ILE A 20 46.77 22.86 -11.80
CA ILE A 20 47.42 21.60 -11.32
C ILE A 20 47.55 21.49 -9.77
N SER A 21 47.18 20.40 -9.06
CA SER A 21 47.68 19.03 -9.15
C SER A 21 46.85 17.96 -8.41
N ASP A 22 47.26 16.73 -8.69
CA ASP A 22 46.68 15.41 -8.45
C ASP A 22 46.88 14.81 -7.04
N SER A 23 46.00 13.84 -6.72
CA SER A 23 46.15 12.60 -5.93
C SER A 23 46.78 12.51 -4.52
N THR A 24 46.21 11.55 -3.77
CA THR A 24 46.76 10.64 -2.72
C THR A 24 46.52 10.87 -1.22
N LEU A 25 45.98 9.79 -0.64
CA LEU A 25 46.28 9.17 0.67
C LEU A 25 45.88 9.90 1.96
N ARG A 26 44.81 9.40 2.59
CA ARG A 26 44.75 9.25 4.05
C ARG A 26 44.13 7.91 4.44
N ALA A 27 45.00 6.94 4.72
CA ALA A 27 44.74 5.89 5.67
C ALA A 27 45.07 6.43 7.07
N ASN A 28 44.17 6.25 8.04
CA ASN A 28 44.53 6.30 9.45
C ASN A 28 43.76 5.18 10.18
N SER A 29 44.55 4.22 10.60
CA SER A 29 44.27 3.18 11.59
C SER A 29 44.02 3.78 12.98
N ALA A 30 43.08 3.19 13.74
CA ALA A 30 43.28 2.81 15.15
C ALA A 30 41.98 2.23 15.73
N SER A 31 41.97 0.92 16.00
CA SER A 31 41.51 0.35 17.28
C SER A 31 41.61 -1.18 17.20
N GLU A 32 42.77 -1.70 17.59
CA GLU A 32 42.87 -3.04 18.15
C GLU A 32 42.37 -2.98 19.60
N CYS A 33 41.43 -3.84 19.96
CA CYS A 33 41.42 -4.43 21.29
C CYS A 33 40.97 -5.89 21.18
N CYS A 34 41.96 -6.78 21.20
CA CYS A 34 41.79 -8.21 21.41
C CYS A 34 41.24 -8.47 22.81
N LEU A 35 40.19 -9.29 22.91
CA LEU A 35 40.03 -10.20 24.04
C LEU A 35 39.70 -11.61 23.53
N ARG A 36 40.58 -12.51 23.94
CA ARG A 36 40.58 -13.96 23.73
C ARG A 36 39.44 -14.63 24.50
N GLY A 37 38.92 -15.72 23.96
CA GLY A 37 38.10 -16.71 24.69
C GLY A 37 37.69 -17.84 23.76
N LEU A 38 38.57 -18.84 23.57
CA LEU A 38 38.41 -20.19 24.14
C LEU A 38 37.35 -21.05 23.43
N SER A 39 37.85 -21.96 22.59
CA SER A 39 37.14 -23.16 22.13
C SER A 39 37.14 -24.20 23.24
N VAL A 40 36.01 -24.81 23.59
CA VAL A 40 35.96 -26.17 24.18
C VAL A 40 34.66 -26.91 23.80
N SER A 41 34.89 -28.06 23.16
CA SER A 41 34.17 -29.35 23.06
C SER A 41 32.66 -29.49 23.32
N LYS A 42 32.02 -30.17 22.35
CA LYS A 42 30.85 -31.04 22.54
C LYS A 42 31.22 -32.32 23.30
N SER A 43 30.45 -32.68 24.32
CA SER A 43 30.34 -34.05 24.82
C SER A 43 28.99 -34.28 25.52
N LYS A 44 28.52 -35.53 25.40
CA LYS A 44 27.22 -36.12 25.76
C LYS A 44 27.03 -36.34 27.27
N LEU A 45 25.76 -36.42 27.72
CA LEU A 45 25.06 -37.57 28.38
C LEU A 45 23.72 -37.04 29.00
N VAL A 46 22.52 -37.55 28.66
CA VAL A 46 21.78 -38.76 29.11
C VAL A 46 21.31 -38.75 30.58
N GLY A 47 19.99 -38.90 30.78
CA GLY A 47 19.28 -39.23 32.04
C GLY A 47 17.91 -38.51 32.17
N LEU A 48 16.77 -38.98 31.67
CA LEU A 48 15.83 -40.04 32.15
C LEU A 48 15.21 -39.80 33.56
N ALA A 49 13.92 -39.44 33.58
CA ALA A 49 12.84 -39.85 34.52
C ALA A 49 11.57 -39.03 34.17
N THR A 50 10.58 -39.52 33.40
CA THR A 50 9.40 -40.32 33.78
C THR A 50 8.70 -39.90 35.08
N GLY A 51 7.53 -39.28 34.94
CA GLY A 51 6.54 -39.03 35.99
C GLY A 51 5.15 -38.97 35.39
N ASP A 52 4.37 -40.01 35.66
CA ASP A 52 3.04 -40.38 35.17
C ASP A 52 1.93 -39.60 35.91
N CYS A 53 0.82 -39.26 35.23
CA CYS A 53 -0.47 -38.96 35.88
C CYS A 53 -1.64 -39.12 34.89
N ARG A 54 -2.20 -40.33 34.88
CA ARG A 54 -3.59 -40.72 34.53
C ARG A 54 -4.59 -40.04 35.49
N GLN A 55 -5.91 -39.86 35.28
CA GLN A 55 -6.91 -40.19 34.25
C GLN A 55 -8.30 -39.72 34.78
N CYS A 56 -9.25 -39.39 33.89
CA CYS A 56 -10.72 -39.68 33.89
C CYS A 56 -11.47 -38.65 33.01
N CYS A 57 -11.98 -39.00 31.81
CA CYS A 57 -13.31 -39.55 31.47
C CYS A 57 -14.45 -38.55 31.78
N GLU A 58 -15.27 -38.11 30.80
CA GLU A 58 -16.32 -38.91 30.15
C GLU A 58 -16.60 -38.59 28.66
N ARG A 59 -17.15 -39.61 27.99
CA ARG A 59 -17.70 -39.63 26.62
C ARG A 59 -19.12 -39.07 26.60
N THR A 60 -19.53 -38.52 25.46
CA THR A 60 -20.91 -38.66 24.95
C THR A 60 -20.91 -38.82 23.43
N THR A 61 -21.91 -39.55 22.96
CA THR A 61 -21.96 -40.35 21.73
C THR A 61 -22.69 -39.69 20.57
N PHE A 62 -22.33 -40.11 19.36
CA PHE A 62 -23.08 -39.94 18.11
C PHE A 62 -24.50 -40.54 18.16
N SER A 63 -25.45 -39.93 17.45
CA SER A 63 -26.67 -40.57 16.94
C SER A 63 -27.16 -39.84 15.69
N ASP A 64 -27.28 -40.59 14.59
CA ASP A 64 -27.96 -40.22 13.35
C ASP A 64 -29.47 -40.05 13.53
N VAL A 65 -30.09 -39.10 12.83
CA VAL A 65 -31.47 -39.25 12.31
C VAL A 65 -31.56 -38.59 10.93
N LEU A 66 -31.65 -39.43 9.91
CA LEU A 66 -32.25 -39.15 8.62
C LEU A 66 -33.78 -39.11 8.76
N SER A 67 -34.43 -38.10 8.19
CA SER A 67 -35.80 -38.24 7.70
C SER A 67 -36.07 -37.28 6.56
N SER A 68 -36.37 -37.88 5.41
CA SER A 68 -36.91 -37.29 4.21
C SER A 68 -38.29 -36.65 4.45
N SER A 69 -38.64 -35.64 3.64
CA SER A 69 -39.66 -35.78 2.57
C SER A 69 -40.39 -34.48 2.20
N VAL A 70 -40.62 -34.38 0.88
CA VAL A 70 -41.64 -33.63 0.13
C VAL A 70 -41.34 -32.17 -0.31
N PRO A 71 -41.22 -31.91 -1.63
CA PRO A 71 -41.11 -30.58 -2.20
C PRO A 71 -42.49 -29.92 -2.35
N ARG A 72 -42.62 -28.68 -1.84
CA ARG A 72 -43.83 -27.87 -1.96
C ARG A 72 -43.87 -27.21 -3.34
N ARG A 73 -44.80 -27.68 -4.18
CA ARG A 73 -45.19 -27.12 -5.48
C ARG A 73 -45.71 -25.69 -5.28
N MET A 74 -44.91 -24.68 -5.62
CA MET A 74 -45.36 -23.28 -5.67
C MET A 74 -46.09 -23.00 -6.98
N LYS A 75 -47.26 -22.39 -6.84
CA LYS A 75 -48.15 -21.96 -7.92
C LYS A 75 -47.52 -20.80 -8.68
N ALA A 76 -47.51 -20.91 -10.01
CA ALA A 76 -47.30 -19.77 -10.89
C ALA A 76 -48.44 -18.76 -10.68
N SER A 77 -48.10 -17.53 -10.30
CA SER A 77 -49.03 -16.42 -10.23
C SER A 77 -48.61 -15.35 -11.23
N ALA A 78 -49.63 -14.79 -11.87
CA ALA A 78 -49.58 -13.96 -13.05
C ALA A 78 -48.77 -12.67 -12.90
N VAL A 79 -48.18 -12.27 -14.03
CA VAL A 79 -47.55 -10.97 -14.30
C VAL A 79 -48.60 -9.85 -14.26
N PRO A 80 -48.39 -8.76 -13.50
CA PRO A 80 -49.05 -7.49 -13.74
C PRO A 80 -48.14 -6.52 -14.52
N PRO A 81 -48.71 -5.51 -15.21
CA PRO A 81 -48.03 -4.74 -16.23
C PRO A 81 -47.11 -3.65 -15.66
N SER A 82 -46.14 -3.29 -16.49
CA SER A 82 -45.24 -2.13 -16.46
C SER A 82 -45.78 -0.91 -15.71
N LYS A 83 -45.05 -0.50 -14.67
CA LYS A 83 -45.14 0.85 -14.09
C LYS A 83 -43.97 1.70 -14.55
N GLU A 84 -44.32 2.94 -14.81
CA GLU A 84 -43.59 4.02 -15.44
C GLU A 84 -42.27 4.35 -14.74
N VAL A 85 -41.29 4.74 -15.55
CA VAL A 85 -40.01 5.30 -15.13
C VAL A 85 -40.28 6.66 -14.48
N SER A 86 -40.28 6.70 -13.16
CA SER A 86 -40.22 7.94 -12.40
C SER A 86 -38.76 8.35 -12.31
N THR A 87 -38.44 9.46 -12.97
CA THR A 87 -37.14 10.12 -12.92
C THR A 87 -36.83 10.50 -11.47
N THR A 88 -35.87 9.82 -10.85
CA THR A 88 -35.37 10.19 -9.52
C THR A 88 -34.50 11.42 -9.66
N THR A 89 -35.05 12.55 -9.19
CA THR A 89 -34.30 13.73 -8.78
C THR A 89 -33.15 13.31 -7.86
N ALA A 90 -31.93 13.76 -8.18
CA ALA A 90 -30.76 13.58 -7.32
C ALA A 90 -31.07 14.17 -5.94
N GLU A 91 -31.09 13.32 -4.90
CA GLU A 91 -31.12 13.77 -3.52
C GLU A 91 -29.82 14.51 -3.23
N VAL A 92 -29.97 15.74 -2.73
CA VAL A 92 -28.86 16.54 -2.20
C VAL A 92 -28.41 15.84 -0.92
N VAL A 93 -27.31 15.08 -1.00
CA VAL A 93 -26.66 14.49 0.16
C VAL A 93 -26.20 15.64 1.07
N ASN A 94 -26.65 15.65 2.32
CA ASN A 94 -26.15 16.60 3.31
C ASN A 94 -24.64 16.38 3.51
N PRO A 95 -23.81 17.44 3.54
CA PRO A 95 -22.36 17.31 3.74
C PRO A 95 -21.96 16.60 5.05
N SER A 96 -22.89 16.41 5.98
CA SER A 96 -22.71 15.73 7.27
C SER A 96 -22.75 14.20 7.20
N ASP A 97 -23.24 13.62 6.09
CA ASP A 97 -23.48 12.18 5.98
C ASP A 97 -22.39 11.43 5.18
N VAL A 98 -21.35 12.13 4.71
CA VAL A 98 -20.25 11.53 3.96
C VAL A 98 -19.19 11.04 4.94
N THR A 99 -18.90 9.73 4.92
CA THR A 99 -17.85 9.15 5.75
C THR A 99 -16.50 9.82 5.47
N PRO A 100 -15.71 10.21 6.49
CA PRO A 100 -14.46 10.95 6.28
C PRO A 100 -13.41 10.19 5.44
N PHE A 101 -13.52 8.86 5.39
CA PHE A 101 -12.66 8.02 4.59
C PHE A 101 -13.41 6.79 4.08
N SER A 102 -13.44 6.65 2.76
CA SER A 102 -13.89 5.45 2.05
C SER A 102 -12.80 4.99 1.10
N VAL A 103 -12.61 3.67 1.01
CA VAL A 103 -11.62 3.05 0.11
C VAL A 103 -12.27 2.01 -0.77
N THR A 104 -11.94 2.03 -2.05
CA THR A 104 -12.32 0.98 -2.99
C THR A 104 -11.07 0.25 -3.42
N TYR A 105 -10.98 -1.04 -3.07
CA TYR A 105 -9.89 -1.90 -3.51
C TYR A 105 -10.09 -2.28 -4.98
N LEU A 106 -9.11 -2.01 -5.84
CA LEU A 106 -9.20 -2.28 -7.27
C LEU A 106 -8.29 -3.44 -7.69
N GLU A 107 -7.90 -4.32 -6.77
CA GLU A 107 -6.97 -5.45 -6.98
C GLU A 107 -5.52 -5.02 -7.27
N GLY A 108 -4.56 -5.89 -6.97
CA GLY A 108 -3.14 -5.49 -7.03
C GLY A 108 -2.81 -4.54 -5.89
N ASN A 109 -2.00 -3.53 -6.19
CA ASN A 109 -1.75 -2.40 -5.30
C ASN A 109 -2.71 -1.23 -5.55
N THR A 110 -3.69 -1.36 -6.46
CA THR A 110 -4.52 -0.23 -6.90
C THR A 110 -5.68 0.06 -5.96
N TRP A 111 -5.87 1.33 -5.64
CA TRP A 111 -7.01 1.82 -4.85
C TRP A 111 -7.61 3.10 -5.41
N LEU A 112 -8.89 3.30 -5.12
CA LEU A 112 -9.52 4.61 -5.16
C LEU A 112 -9.91 5.01 -3.74
N TRP A 113 -9.34 6.11 -3.24
CA TRP A 113 -9.67 6.65 -1.93
C TRP A 113 -10.54 7.89 -2.06
N GLU A 114 -11.59 7.96 -1.25
CA GLU A 114 -12.33 9.19 -0.99
C GLU A 114 -12.01 9.65 0.43
N LEU A 115 -11.11 10.64 0.53
CA LEU A 115 -10.56 11.14 1.79
C LEU A 115 -11.00 12.57 1.99
N VAL A 116 -11.97 12.78 2.90
CA VAL A 116 -12.50 14.10 3.24
C VAL A 116 -12.94 14.90 1.98
N GLY A 117 -13.53 14.18 1.02
CA GLY A 117 -13.98 14.73 -0.26
C GLY A 117 -12.92 14.81 -1.37
N LEU A 118 -11.65 14.51 -1.09
CA LEU A 118 -10.64 14.32 -2.13
C LEU A 118 -10.70 12.90 -2.70
N LYS A 119 -10.67 12.78 -4.03
CA LYS A 119 -10.58 11.50 -4.73
C LYS A 119 -9.14 11.24 -5.17
N ILE A 120 -8.50 10.28 -4.53
CA ILE A 120 -7.07 9.96 -4.73
C ILE A 120 -6.98 8.57 -5.36
N LEU A 121 -6.37 8.49 -6.53
CA LEU A 121 -6.05 7.22 -7.17
C LEU A 121 -4.67 6.76 -6.71
N VAL A 122 -4.57 5.57 -6.12
CA VAL A 122 -3.32 5.05 -5.56
C VAL A 122 -2.82 3.89 -6.40
N ASP A 123 -1.54 3.93 -6.78
CA ASP A 123 -0.82 2.86 -7.49
C ASP A 123 -1.61 2.22 -8.66
N PRO A 124 -1.99 3.01 -9.69
CA PRO A 124 -2.94 2.58 -10.69
C PRO A 124 -2.37 1.61 -11.72
N VAL A 125 -2.91 0.39 -11.72
CA VAL A 125 -2.72 -0.63 -12.76
C VAL A 125 -4.10 -0.92 -13.35
N LEU A 126 -4.53 -0.16 -14.36
CA LEU A 126 -5.90 -0.24 -14.89
C LEU A 126 -5.98 -0.53 -16.39
N VAL A 127 -4.88 -0.36 -17.12
CA VAL A 127 -4.83 -0.59 -18.57
C VAL A 127 -3.95 -1.80 -18.87
N GLY A 128 -4.59 -2.86 -19.38
CA GLY A 128 -3.91 -4.12 -19.69
C GLY A 128 -3.55 -4.92 -18.44
N ASN A 129 -2.83 -6.02 -18.66
CA ASN A 129 -2.32 -6.85 -17.58
C ASN A 129 -1.01 -6.29 -17.04
N LEU A 130 -0.68 -6.67 -15.80
CA LEU A 130 0.64 -6.45 -15.22
C LEU A 130 1.61 -7.50 -15.77
N ASP A 131 2.62 -7.07 -16.52
CA ASP A 131 3.56 -7.97 -17.21
C ASP A 131 5.05 -7.62 -17.05
N PHE A 132 5.38 -6.54 -16.34
CA PHE A 132 6.75 -6.06 -16.15
C PHE A 132 7.55 -5.91 -17.47
N GLY A 133 6.85 -5.64 -18.58
CA GLY A 133 7.42 -5.56 -19.92
C GLY A 133 7.80 -6.91 -20.57
N ILE A 134 7.61 -8.05 -19.90
CA ILE A 134 7.96 -9.38 -20.39
C ILE A 134 6.80 -10.37 -20.12
N PRO A 135 5.72 -10.37 -20.95
CA PRO A 135 4.52 -11.20 -20.74
C PRO A 135 4.77 -12.70 -20.60
N LEU A 136 5.80 -13.23 -21.27
CA LEU A 136 6.15 -14.64 -21.15
C LEU A 136 6.71 -14.99 -19.75
N LEU A 137 7.35 -14.04 -19.10
CA LEU A 137 7.92 -14.19 -17.77
C LEU A 137 6.84 -14.06 -16.70
N TYR A 138 5.98 -13.04 -16.82
CA TYR A 138 4.87 -12.77 -15.92
C TYR A 138 3.76 -12.06 -16.68
N ASP A 139 2.53 -12.48 -16.48
CA ASP A 139 1.33 -11.84 -17.03
C ASP A 139 0.19 -12.05 -16.03
N ALA A 140 -0.28 -10.98 -15.38
CA ALA A 140 -1.30 -11.04 -14.36
C ALA A 140 -2.47 -10.13 -14.66
N ALA A 141 -3.65 -10.73 -14.82
CA ALA A 141 -4.91 -10.03 -14.99
C ALA A 141 -5.64 -9.88 -13.66
N LYS A 142 -6.41 -8.79 -13.52
CA LYS A 142 -7.37 -8.65 -12.41
C LYS A 142 -8.48 -9.69 -12.52
N LYS A 143 -9.02 -10.16 -11.41
CA LYS A 143 -10.06 -11.20 -11.38
C LYS A 143 -11.45 -10.58 -11.52
N VAL A 144 -11.70 -9.51 -10.76
CA VAL A 144 -13.04 -8.92 -10.58
C VAL A 144 -13.19 -7.62 -11.37
N THR A 145 -12.24 -6.71 -11.27
CA THR A 145 -12.31 -5.33 -11.80
C THR A 145 -11.67 -5.18 -13.19
N LYS A 146 -11.35 -6.28 -13.88
CA LYS A 146 -10.76 -6.30 -15.24
C LYS A 146 -11.54 -5.55 -16.32
N GLY A 147 -12.82 -5.28 -16.09
CA GLY A 147 -13.67 -4.52 -17.02
C GLY A 147 -13.63 -3.01 -16.82
N MET A 148 -13.01 -2.55 -15.71
CA MET A 148 -12.89 -1.13 -15.38
C MET A 148 -11.99 -0.44 -16.40
N LYS A 149 -12.46 0.70 -16.90
CA LYS A 149 -11.73 1.57 -17.82
C LYS A 149 -11.34 2.87 -17.13
N LEU A 150 -10.42 3.61 -17.72
CA LEU A 150 -10.04 4.93 -17.21
C LEU A 150 -11.19 5.93 -17.22
N GLU A 151 -12.13 5.77 -18.16
CA GLU A 151 -13.33 6.60 -18.26
C GLU A 151 -14.33 6.32 -17.14
N ASP A 152 -14.26 5.14 -16.50
CA ASP A 152 -15.13 4.78 -15.37
C ASP A 152 -14.66 5.42 -14.06
N LEU A 153 -13.43 5.94 -14.02
CA LEU A 153 -12.89 6.64 -12.84
C LEU A 153 -13.62 7.97 -12.63
N PRO A 154 -13.94 8.32 -11.37
CA PRO A 154 -14.50 9.64 -11.07
C PRO A 154 -13.49 10.74 -11.41
N GLU A 155 -13.92 12.00 -11.34
CA GLU A 155 -12.98 13.11 -11.33
C GLU A 155 -12.01 12.95 -10.14
N LEU A 156 -10.71 12.98 -10.43
CA LEU A 156 -9.65 12.72 -9.46
C LEU A 156 -9.02 14.04 -9.09
N ASP A 157 -8.71 14.18 -7.81
CA ASP A 157 -7.99 15.34 -7.28
C ASP A 157 -6.48 15.08 -7.28
N TYR A 158 -6.04 13.84 -7.02
CA TYR A 158 -4.62 13.45 -6.95
C TYR A 158 -4.36 12.01 -7.41
N ILE A 159 -3.11 11.74 -7.78
CA ILE A 159 -2.54 10.37 -7.81
C ILE A 159 -1.51 10.24 -6.69
N LEU A 160 -1.50 9.10 -6.00
CA LEU A 160 -0.45 8.72 -5.05
C LEU A 160 0.30 7.49 -5.58
N ILE A 161 1.62 7.59 -5.73
CA ILE A 161 2.49 6.49 -6.21
C ILE A 161 3.49 6.13 -5.11
N THR A 162 3.40 4.90 -4.60
CA THR A 162 4.29 4.42 -3.52
C THR A 162 5.65 3.99 -4.02
N GLN A 163 5.72 3.35 -5.20
CA GLN A 163 6.96 2.75 -5.71
C GLN A 163 7.19 3.03 -7.20
N GLY A 164 8.45 2.96 -7.63
CA GLY A 164 8.84 3.12 -9.04
C GLY A 164 8.66 1.89 -9.95
N TYR A 165 7.97 0.84 -9.49
CA TYR A 165 7.83 -0.44 -10.19
C TYR A 165 6.48 -0.59 -10.91
N ASP A 166 6.41 -1.42 -11.94
CA ASP A 166 5.23 -1.56 -12.82
C ASP A 166 3.94 -1.99 -12.11
N ASP A 167 4.03 -2.67 -10.97
CA ASP A 167 2.90 -3.03 -10.13
C ASP A 167 2.37 -1.88 -9.25
N HIS A 168 2.96 -0.69 -9.37
CA HIS A 168 2.54 0.56 -8.73
C HIS A 168 2.48 1.73 -9.72
N CYS A 169 3.59 2.00 -10.41
CA CYS A 169 3.79 3.08 -11.36
C CYS A 169 3.63 2.58 -12.80
N HIS A 170 2.46 2.00 -13.11
CA HIS A 170 2.25 1.30 -14.37
C HIS A 170 2.15 2.25 -15.56
N GLU A 171 3.22 2.29 -16.38
CA GLU A 171 3.34 3.21 -17.52
C GLU A 171 2.16 3.11 -18.51
N LYS A 172 1.69 1.90 -18.83
CA LYS A 172 0.54 1.68 -19.73
C LYS A 172 -0.76 2.31 -19.21
N THR A 173 -0.89 2.48 -17.89
CA THR A 173 -2.04 3.13 -17.26
C THR A 173 -1.82 4.64 -17.16
N LEU A 174 -0.61 5.05 -16.75
CA LEU A 174 -0.25 6.43 -16.48
C LEU A 174 -0.17 7.30 -17.75
N GLU A 175 0.33 6.77 -18.87
CA GLU A 175 0.42 7.50 -20.13
C GLU A 175 -0.95 7.99 -20.64
N PRO A 176 -1.95 7.13 -20.90
CA PRO A 176 -3.27 7.58 -21.33
C PRO A 176 -3.96 8.45 -20.26
N LEU A 177 -3.83 8.12 -18.97
CA LEU A 177 -4.40 8.92 -17.90
C LEU A 177 -3.86 10.36 -17.90
N SER A 178 -2.56 10.54 -18.14
CA SER A 178 -1.94 11.87 -18.24
C SER A 178 -2.48 12.69 -19.41
N ARG A 179 -2.84 12.04 -20.54
CA ARG A 179 -3.46 12.70 -21.70
C ARG A 179 -4.91 13.11 -21.42
N MET A 180 -5.65 12.26 -20.70
CA MET A 180 -7.03 12.55 -20.29
C MET A 180 -7.07 13.66 -19.23
N ARG A 181 -6.05 13.74 -18.36
CA ARG A 181 -6.01 14.64 -17.19
C ARG A 181 -4.64 15.33 -17.07
N PRO A 182 -4.29 16.24 -17.99
CA PRO A 182 -2.93 16.79 -18.10
C PRO A 182 -2.44 17.64 -16.93
N ASN A 183 -3.37 18.06 -16.05
CA ASN A 183 -3.06 18.88 -14.87
C ASN A 183 -3.21 18.11 -13.55
N LEU A 184 -3.51 16.80 -13.59
CA LEU A 184 -3.70 15.99 -12.39
C LEU A 184 -2.39 15.94 -11.58
N PRO A 185 -2.37 16.47 -10.35
CA PRO A 185 -1.18 16.44 -9.51
C PRO A 185 -0.87 15.02 -9.04
N VAL A 186 0.42 14.70 -8.96
CA VAL A 186 0.92 13.40 -8.50
C VAL A 186 1.81 13.60 -7.28
N ILE A 187 1.65 12.74 -6.28
CA ILE A 187 2.53 12.64 -5.11
C ILE A 187 3.20 11.27 -5.18
N ALA A 188 4.53 11.21 -5.09
CA ALA A 188 5.24 9.99 -5.43
C ALA A 188 6.52 9.73 -4.63
N SER A 189 6.96 8.46 -4.61
CA SER A 189 8.35 8.09 -4.36
C SER A 189 9.28 8.74 -5.40
N PRO A 190 10.44 9.28 -5.01
CA PRO A 190 11.44 9.77 -5.96
C PRO A 190 11.89 8.70 -6.96
N ASN A 191 11.79 7.41 -6.63
CA ASN A 191 12.17 6.33 -7.54
C ASN A 191 11.20 6.17 -8.74
N ALA A 192 10.00 6.76 -8.66
CA ALA A 192 9.03 6.78 -9.77
C ALA A 192 9.31 7.87 -10.82
N GLU A 193 10.27 8.78 -10.55
CA GLU A 193 10.62 9.89 -11.44
C GLU A 193 10.91 9.48 -12.90
N PRO A 194 11.66 8.40 -13.19
CA PRO A 194 11.96 8.01 -14.57
C PRO A 194 10.72 7.72 -15.42
N ILE A 195 9.61 7.30 -14.80
CA ILE A 195 8.34 7.05 -15.48
C ILE A 195 7.49 8.33 -15.46
N LEU A 196 7.26 8.91 -14.28
CA LEU A 196 6.34 10.04 -14.10
C LEU A 196 6.80 11.29 -14.86
N GLY A 197 8.10 11.55 -14.92
CA GLY A 197 8.67 12.71 -15.61
C GLY A 197 8.41 12.75 -17.12
N LYS A 198 8.01 11.63 -17.73
CA LYS A 198 7.61 11.56 -19.15
C LYS A 198 6.20 12.10 -19.39
N TYR A 199 5.32 12.02 -18.39
CA TYR A 199 3.87 12.14 -18.59
C TYR A 199 3.23 13.24 -17.74
N PHE A 200 3.73 13.50 -16.54
CA PHE A 200 3.13 14.45 -15.60
C PHE A 200 4.02 15.68 -15.38
N LYS A 201 3.39 16.85 -15.36
CA LYS A 201 4.09 18.14 -15.14
C LYS A 201 4.09 18.60 -13.68
N ASN A 202 3.12 18.12 -12.90
CA ASN A 202 2.94 18.51 -11.50
C ASN A 202 3.13 17.28 -10.61
N VAL A 203 4.39 17.00 -10.28
CA VAL A 203 4.76 15.86 -9.43
C VAL A 203 5.49 16.36 -8.19
N THR A 204 5.02 15.94 -7.02
CA THR A 204 5.67 16.16 -5.73
C THR A 204 6.32 14.86 -5.29
N TYR A 205 7.65 14.80 -5.34
CA TYR A 205 8.40 13.66 -4.82
C TYR A 205 8.69 13.87 -3.33
N LEU A 206 8.49 12.83 -2.51
CA LEU A 206 8.70 12.88 -1.06
C LEU A 206 9.79 11.89 -0.65
N GLU A 207 10.91 12.38 -0.12
CA GLU A 207 12.01 11.54 0.38
C GLU A 207 11.63 10.79 1.67
N PRO A 208 11.61 9.44 1.67
CA PRO A 208 11.17 8.65 2.81
C PRO A 208 12.11 8.74 4.02
N ARG A 209 13.43 8.81 3.82
CA ARG A 209 14.39 8.76 4.96
C ARG A 209 14.34 10.02 5.82
N THR A 210 14.09 11.16 5.20
CA THR A 210 13.93 12.46 5.86
C THR A 210 12.52 12.65 6.42
N GLY A 211 11.55 11.84 5.98
CA GLY A 211 10.15 11.99 6.36
C GLY A 211 9.52 13.24 5.73
N GLU A 212 9.93 13.57 4.50
CA GLU A 212 9.36 14.69 3.76
C GLU A 212 7.84 14.55 3.64
N SER A 213 7.18 15.71 3.64
CA SER A 213 5.72 15.75 3.61
C SER A 213 5.21 16.91 2.78
N THR A 214 3.98 16.76 2.30
CA THR A 214 3.21 17.81 1.65
C THR A 214 1.84 17.94 2.31
N ILE A 215 1.19 19.08 2.13
CA ILE A 215 -0.15 19.36 2.67
C ILE A 215 -1.12 19.54 1.52
N LEU A 216 -2.19 18.76 1.53
CA LEU A 216 -3.33 18.91 0.64
C LEU A 216 -4.45 19.65 1.37
N LYS A 217 -5.22 20.42 0.62
CA LYS A 217 -6.45 21.06 1.09
C LYS A 217 -7.65 20.22 0.66
N ALA A 218 -8.36 19.65 1.61
CA ALA A 218 -9.61 18.95 1.36
C ALA A 218 -10.72 19.92 0.92
N LYS A 219 -11.79 19.39 0.30
CA LYS A 219 -12.92 20.20 -0.20
C LYS A 219 -13.68 20.92 0.93
N ASN A 220 -13.67 20.36 2.14
CA ASN A 220 -14.24 20.99 3.34
C ASN A 220 -13.26 21.96 4.04
N GLY A 221 -12.09 22.22 3.48
CA GLY A 221 -11.05 23.09 4.04
C GLY A 221 -10.08 22.42 5.02
N SER A 222 -10.29 21.15 5.37
CA SER A 222 -9.40 20.36 6.22
C SER A 222 -8.01 20.22 5.59
N ASN A 223 -6.95 20.27 6.39
CA ASN A 223 -5.60 19.96 5.91
C ASN A 223 -5.37 18.45 6.03
N ILE A 224 -4.76 17.89 4.98
CA ILE A 224 -4.30 16.50 4.93
C ILE A 224 -2.80 16.53 4.70
N LYS A 225 -2.02 16.13 5.70
CA LYS A 225 -0.57 16.02 5.58
C LYS A 225 -0.20 14.61 5.15
N ILE A 226 0.48 14.49 4.02
CA ILE A 226 1.01 13.22 3.50
C ILE A 226 2.51 13.23 3.73
N ARG A 227 3.00 12.28 4.53
CA ARG A 227 4.39 12.14 4.93
C ARG A 227 4.94 10.80 4.49
N ALA A 228 6.06 10.80 3.77
CA ALA A 228 6.72 9.58 3.35
C ALA A 228 7.37 8.86 4.55
N SER A 229 7.39 7.53 4.48
CA SER A 229 8.06 6.63 5.42
C SER A 229 8.88 5.60 4.64
N PRO A 230 10.06 5.15 5.11
CA PRO A 230 10.85 4.15 4.40
C PRO A 230 10.18 2.77 4.37
N GLY A 231 9.92 2.31 3.16
CA GLY A 231 9.49 0.96 2.82
C GLY A 231 10.66 0.06 2.37
N PRO A 232 10.44 -0.89 1.44
CA PRO A 232 11.49 -1.81 0.99
C PRO A 232 12.57 -1.12 0.15
N VAL A 233 13.82 -1.60 0.27
CA VAL A 233 14.87 -1.35 -0.72
C VAL A 233 14.80 -2.44 -1.78
N LEU A 234 14.05 -2.17 -2.84
CA LEU A 234 13.92 -3.06 -3.99
C LEU A 234 15.01 -2.68 -4.99
N GLY A 235 16.12 -3.40 -4.98
CA GLY A 235 17.28 -3.12 -5.84
C GLY A 235 18.60 -3.26 -5.10
N PRO A 236 19.70 -2.70 -5.65
CA PRO A 236 20.98 -2.72 -4.96
C PRO A 236 20.90 -2.07 -3.57
N PRO A 237 21.71 -2.50 -2.58
CA PRO A 237 21.59 -2.02 -1.19
C PRO A 237 21.75 -0.50 -0.99
N TRP A 238 22.35 0.20 -1.97
CA TRP A 238 22.52 1.65 -1.97
C TRP A 238 21.36 2.41 -2.62
N GLN A 239 20.37 1.71 -3.18
CA GLN A 239 19.18 2.32 -3.73
C GLN A 239 18.35 2.94 -2.59
N ARG A 240 17.69 4.05 -2.91
CA ARG A 240 16.73 4.69 -2.01
C ARG A 240 15.58 3.70 -1.73
N PRO A 241 15.10 3.59 -0.47
CA PRO A 241 13.91 2.80 -0.18
C PRO A 241 12.70 3.37 -0.91
N GLU A 242 11.73 2.52 -1.21
CA GLU A 242 10.42 2.97 -1.68
C GLU A 242 9.59 3.55 -0.52
N ASN A 243 8.41 4.10 -0.82
CA ASN A 243 7.60 4.80 0.17
C ASN A 243 6.47 3.93 0.74
N GLY A 244 6.38 3.89 2.06
CA GLY A 244 5.09 3.91 2.76
C GLY A 244 4.66 5.37 3.02
N TYR A 245 3.43 5.57 3.48
CA TYR A 245 2.91 6.91 3.78
C TYR A 245 2.12 6.98 5.08
N PHE A 246 2.39 8.01 5.87
CA PHE A 246 1.45 8.51 6.88
C PHE A 246 0.57 9.59 6.25
N ILE A 247 -0.74 9.48 6.46
CA ILE A 247 -1.73 10.47 6.05
C ILE A 247 -2.40 10.97 7.33
N GLU A 248 -2.16 12.23 7.67
CA GLU A 248 -2.61 12.88 8.89
C GLU A 248 -3.71 13.90 8.52
N VAL A 249 -4.93 13.67 8.98
CA VAL A 249 -6.09 14.54 8.72
C VAL A 249 -6.40 15.37 9.97
N GLU A 250 -6.61 16.68 9.79
CA GLU A 250 -6.87 17.59 10.91
C GLU A 250 -8.34 17.63 11.34
N ASN A 251 -9.29 17.59 10.39
CA ASN A 251 -10.72 17.70 10.66
C ASN A 251 -11.58 16.79 9.73
N PRO A 252 -12.25 15.76 10.26
CA PRO A 252 -12.07 15.23 11.62
C PRO A 252 -10.64 14.71 11.81
N LYS A 253 -10.18 14.64 13.06
CA LYS A 253 -8.79 14.25 13.35
C LYS A 253 -8.63 12.73 13.31
N PHE A 254 -7.87 12.22 12.35
CA PHE A 254 -7.46 10.81 12.30
C PHE A 254 -6.18 10.64 11.46
N SER A 255 -5.54 9.48 11.55
CA SER A 255 -4.39 9.14 10.71
C SER A 255 -4.47 7.74 10.08
N ILE A 256 -3.88 7.63 8.89
CA ILE A 256 -3.74 6.38 8.14
C ILE A 256 -2.24 6.11 7.96
N TYR A 257 -1.80 4.87 8.15
CA TYR A 257 -0.52 4.39 7.64
C TYR A 257 -0.78 3.41 6.49
N TYR A 258 -0.26 3.74 5.31
CA TYR A 258 -0.31 2.88 4.13
C TYR A 258 1.08 2.32 3.85
N GLU A 259 1.20 0.99 3.88
CA GLU A 259 2.43 0.28 3.56
C GLU A 259 2.10 -0.85 2.59
N PRO A 260 2.36 -0.68 1.29
CA PRO A 260 1.84 -1.58 0.29
C PRO A 260 2.47 -2.97 0.32
N HIS A 261 3.70 -3.15 0.83
CA HIS A 261 4.39 -4.45 0.83
C HIS A 261 4.60 -5.05 2.22
N CYS A 262 4.13 -4.39 3.28
CA CYS A 262 4.40 -4.75 4.67
C CYS A 262 5.91 -4.88 4.97
N ILE A 263 6.75 -4.12 4.27
CA ILE A 263 8.20 -4.07 4.50
C ILE A 263 8.57 -2.64 4.86
N PHE A 264 9.14 -2.43 6.04
CA PHE A 264 9.29 -1.10 6.65
C PHE A 264 10.58 -1.02 7.49
N GLU A 265 11.06 0.20 7.72
CA GLU A 265 12.15 0.46 8.66
C GLU A 265 11.62 0.59 10.10
N ASN A 266 11.81 -0.46 10.92
CA ASN A 266 11.33 -0.55 12.31
C ASN A 266 11.54 0.73 13.15
N ALA A 267 12.76 1.29 13.12
CA ALA A 267 13.14 2.45 13.93
C ALA A 267 12.36 3.73 13.59
N LYS A 268 11.70 3.79 12.43
CA LYS A 268 10.87 4.92 11.99
C LYS A 268 9.40 4.76 12.37
N LEU A 269 8.95 3.55 12.68
CA LEU A 269 7.58 3.28 13.11
C LEU A 269 7.44 3.22 14.64
N GLU A 270 8.53 2.95 15.36
CA GLU A 270 8.51 2.92 16.82
C GLU A 270 8.17 4.32 17.38
N GLY A 271 7.06 4.41 18.13
CA GLY A 271 6.57 5.65 18.72
C GLY A 271 5.55 6.40 17.87
N GLU A 272 5.39 6.04 16.59
CA GLU A 272 4.32 6.56 15.73
C GLU A 272 2.96 5.95 16.10
N ARG A 273 1.88 6.56 15.59
CA ARG A 273 0.50 6.09 15.75
C ARG A 273 -0.27 6.27 14.46
N ALA A 274 -1.13 5.31 14.15
CA ALA A 274 -2.10 5.40 13.05
C ALA A 274 -3.43 4.85 13.52
N ASP A 275 -4.54 5.54 13.27
CA ASP A 275 -5.88 5.01 13.56
C ASP A 275 -6.25 3.87 12.61
N ILE A 276 -5.74 3.95 11.37
CA ILE A 276 -6.01 3.00 10.29
C ILE A 276 -4.67 2.51 9.71
N LEU A 277 -4.55 1.19 9.52
CA LEU A 277 -3.43 0.57 8.82
C LEU A 277 -3.96 -0.08 7.53
N LEU A 278 -3.52 0.38 6.36
CA LEU A 278 -3.67 -0.35 5.10
C LEU A 278 -2.37 -1.09 4.80
N THR A 279 -2.40 -2.43 4.77
CA THR A 279 -1.21 -3.25 4.51
C THR A 279 -1.60 -4.67 4.07
N PRO A 280 -0.78 -5.37 3.26
CA PRO A 280 -1.02 -6.78 2.97
C PRO A 280 -0.80 -7.61 4.23
N VAL A 281 -1.60 -8.66 4.36
CA VAL A 281 -1.51 -9.58 5.51
C VAL A 281 -1.15 -10.99 5.09
N VAL A 282 -1.21 -11.30 3.80
CA VAL A 282 -0.77 -12.58 3.22
C VAL A 282 0.59 -12.37 2.56
N GLN A 283 1.56 -13.20 2.93
CA GLN A 283 2.90 -13.10 2.36
C GLN A 283 2.94 -13.63 0.93
N GLN A 284 3.79 -13.02 0.12
CA GLN A 284 4.19 -13.54 -1.19
C GLN A 284 5.68 -13.73 -1.24
N VAL A 285 6.11 -14.95 -1.58
CA VAL A 285 7.52 -15.31 -1.55
C VAL A 285 7.95 -16.03 -2.83
N LEU A 286 9.15 -15.72 -3.26
CA LEU A 286 9.94 -16.51 -4.19
C LEU A 286 10.91 -17.41 -3.41
N PRO A 287 11.49 -18.45 -4.04
CA PRO A 287 12.57 -19.21 -3.42
C PRO A 287 13.73 -18.30 -2.99
N GLY A 288 13.90 -18.13 -1.67
CA GLY A 288 14.97 -17.31 -1.09
C GLY A 288 14.72 -15.80 -1.02
N TYR A 289 13.53 -15.31 -1.38
CA TYR A 289 13.22 -13.88 -1.38
C TYR A 289 11.76 -13.59 -1.00
N VAL A 290 11.53 -12.59 -0.15
CA VAL A 290 10.18 -12.12 0.23
C VAL A 290 9.82 -10.94 -0.67
N LEU A 291 8.74 -11.08 -1.44
CA LEU A 291 8.23 -10.01 -2.29
C LEU A 291 7.29 -9.09 -1.52
N VAL A 292 6.38 -9.70 -0.76
CA VAL A 292 5.39 -9.04 0.07
C VAL A 292 5.38 -9.73 1.42
N SER A 293 5.59 -8.97 2.49
CA SER A 293 5.50 -9.44 3.87
C SER A 293 4.03 -9.52 4.33
N GLY A 294 3.81 -10.02 5.53
CA GLY A 294 2.47 -10.24 6.08
C GLY A 294 2.54 -11.11 7.31
N GLN A 295 1.37 -11.59 7.78
CA GLN A 295 1.26 -12.43 8.97
C GLN A 295 1.92 -11.77 10.19
N GLU A 296 2.96 -12.36 10.76
CA GLU A 296 3.67 -11.83 11.93
C GLU A 296 4.23 -10.43 11.70
N ASP A 297 4.70 -10.11 10.49
CA ASP A 297 5.21 -8.77 10.16
C ASP A 297 4.08 -7.73 10.22
N ALA A 298 2.88 -8.06 9.72
CA ALA A 298 1.72 -7.17 9.77
C ALA A 298 1.23 -6.97 11.21
N VAL A 299 1.26 -8.02 12.04
CA VAL A 299 0.97 -7.91 13.48
C VAL A 299 1.99 -7.01 14.16
N LYS A 300 3.27 -7.12 13.81
CA LYS A 300 4.34 -6.27 14.36
C LYS A 300 4.15 -4.79 14.04
N VAL A 301 3.76 -4.45 12.81
CA VAL A 301 3.39 -3.06 12.44
C VAL A 301 2.22 -2.59 13.29
N ALA A 302 1.17 -3.40 13.39
CA ALA A 302 0.00 -3.07 14.20
C ALA A 302 0.38 -2.88 15.67
N GLU A 303 1.32 -3.68 16.21
CA GLU A 303 1.79 -3.53 17.58
C GLU A 303 2.50 -2.21 17.84
N TRP A 304 3.19 -1.62 16.85
CA TRP A 304 3.78 -0.29 17.01
C TRP A 304 2.78 0.84 16.81
N LEU A 305 1.97 0.76 15.76
CA LEU A 305 1.06 1.86 15.38
C LEU A 305 -0.23 1.88 16.20
N LYS A 306 -0.60 0.75 16.81
CA LYS A 306 -1.83 0.54 17.59
C LYS A 306 -3.09 0.99 16.85
N PRO A 307 -3.35 0.51 15.61
CA PRO A 307 -4.51 0.95 14.85
C PRO A 307 -5.81 0.44 15.45
N LYS A 308 -6.86 1.24 15.30
CA LYS A 308 -8.23 0.82 15.56
C LYS A 308 -8.73 -0.09 14.44
N PHE A 309 -8.36 0.20 13.19
CA PHE A 309 -8.76 -0.56 12.01
C PHE A 309 -7.55 -1.00 11.19
N ILE A 310 -7.57 -2.24 10.70
CA ILE A 310 -6.65 -2.74 9.68
C ILE A 310 -7.47 -3.07 8.43
N VAL A 311 -7.21 -2.38 7.34
CA VAL A 311 -7.79 -2.70 6.03
C VAL A 311 -6.81 -3.59 5.29
N THR A 312 -7.19 -4.86 5.08
CA THR A 312 -6.30 -5.84 4.45
C THR A 312 -6.24 -5.66 2.94
N MET A 313 -5.10 -6.02 2.34
CA MET A 313 -4.96 -6.04 0.88
C MET A 313 -4.36 -7.33 0.36
N LYS A 314 -4.78 -7.70 -0.85
CA LYS A 314 -4.50 -9.00 -1.48
C LYS A 314 -3.73 -8.81 -2.78
N ASN A 315 -2.53 -8.22 -2.69
CA ASN A 315 -1.81 -7.64 -3.82
C ASN A 315 -1.57 -8.61 -4.96
N GLY A 316 -1.27 -9.87 -4.65
CA GLY A 316 -1.08 -10.88 -5.68
C GLY A 316 -2.22 -11.87 -5.82
N ASP A 317 -3.43 -11.52 -5.39
CA ASP A 317 -4.65 -12.25 -5.73
C ASP A 317 -5.12 -11.87 -7.14
N LEU A 318 -4.27 -12.16 -8.12
CA LEU A 318 -4.47 -11.90 -9.55
C LEU A 318 -4.51 -13.21 -10.33
N ASP A 319 -5.11 -13.21 -11.52
CA ASP A 319 -5.03 -14.32 -12.46
C ASP A 319 -3.67 -14.27 -13.18
N ALA A 320 -2.63 -14.74 -12.48
CA ALA A 320 -1.25 -14.72 -12.94
C ALA A 320 -0.83 -15.97 -13.72
N LYS A 321 -0.04 -15.77 -14.77
CA LYS A 321 0.57 -16.80 -15.63
C LYS A 321 2.04 -16.46 -15.91
N GLY A 322 2.75 -17.40 -16.51
CA GLY A 322 4.18 -17.27 -16.82
C GLY A 322 5.08 -17.99 -15.82
N ILE A 323 6.38 -17.94 -16.09
CA ILE A 323 7.39 -18.67 -15.31
C ILE A 323 7.42 -18.17 -13.86
N LEU A 324 7.38 -16.85 -13.63
CA LEU A 324 7.43 -16.28 -12.28
C LEU A 324 6.18 -16.67 -11.48
N ALA A 325 5.00 -16.65 -12.08
CA ALA A 325 3.76 -17.04 -11.41
C ALA A 325 3.81 -18.50 -10.88
N SER A 326 4.55 -19.39 -11.54
CA SER A 326 4.68 -20.79 -11.13
C SER A 326 5.59 -21.01 -9.91
N ILE A 327 6.45 -20.03 -9.58
CA ILE A 327 7.41 -20.13 -8.46
C ILE A 327 7.06 -19.22 -7.28
N VAL A 328 6.14 -18.26 -7.47
CA VAL A 328 5.59 -17.47 -6.38
C VAL A 328 4.66 -18.35 -5.55
N SER A 329 4.84 -18.31 -4.24
CA SER A 329 3.96 -19.00 -3.28
C SER A 329 3.41 -18.01 -2.27
N GLN A 330 2.20 -18.28 -1.78
CA GLN A 330 1.56 -17.53 -0.72
C GLN A 330 1.76 -18.22 0.62
N LYS A 331 1.93 -17.45 1.69
CA LYS A 331 1.99 -17.97 3.07
C LYS A 331 1.02 -17.23 3.99
N GLY A 332 0.25 -18.02 4.73
CA GLY A 332 -0.80 -17.53 5.62
C GLY A 332 -2.08 -17.16 4.88
N THR A 333 -3.09 -16.76 5.65
CA THR A 333 -4.41 -16.33 5.18
C THR A 333 -4.88 -15.11 5.97
N ASN A 334 -5.98 -14.48 5.54
CA ASN A 334 -6.64 -13.45 6.35
C ASN A 334 -7.08 -13.99 7.71
N ASP A 335 -7.56 -15.23 7.78
CA ASP A 335 -8.04 -15.84 9.02
C ASP A 335 -6.88 -16.14 9.99
N SER A 336 -5.75 -16.67 9.50
CA SER A 336 -4.58 -16.87 10.35
C SER A 336 -4.02 -15.55 10.86
N PHE A 337 -4.04 -14.49 10.02
CA PHE A 337 -3.67 -13.15 10.47
C PHE A 337 -4.60 -12.64 11.57
N LYS A 338 -5.93 -12.74 11.41
CA LYS A 338 -6.90 -12.35 12.43
C LYS A 338 -6.67 -13.09 13.75
N GLU A 339 -6.35 -14.39 13.69
CA GLU A 339 -6.02 -15.18 14.88
C GLU A 339 -4.76 -14.65 15.57
N LEU A 340 -3.67 -14.40 14.83
CA LEU A 340 -2.44 -13.84 15.37
C LEU A 340 -2.65 -12.45 15.99
N LEU A 341 -3.40 -11.59 15.29
CA LEU A 341 -3.70 -10.23 15.72
C LEU A 341 -4.51 -10.23 17.03
N SER A 342 -5.57 -11.05 17.12
CA SER A 342 -6.45 -11.10 18.29
C SER A 342 -5.72 -11.43 19.60
N LYS A 343 -4.59 -12.16 19.52
CA LYS A 343 -3.75 -12.50 20.68
C LYS A 343 -2.94 -11.31 21.21
N LYS A 344 -2.73 -10.28 20.39
CA LYS A 344 -1.87 -9.12 20.68
C LYS A 344 -2.65 -7.82 20.79
N LEU A 345 -3.68 -7.65 19.96
CA LEU A 345 -4.48 -6.45 19.79
C LEU A 345 -5.96 -6.85 19.60
N PRO A 346 -6.64 -7.34 20.65
CA PRO A 346 -8.01 -7.84 20.55
C PRO A 346 -9.05 -6.76 20.16
N GLU A 347 -8.72 -5.48 20.41
CA GLU A 347 -9.59 -4.34 20.12
C GLU A 347 -9.42 -3.80 18.68
N THR A 348 -8.42 -4.29 17.93
CA THR A 348 -8.20 -3.86 16.55
C THR A 348 -9.11 -4.64 15.61
N GLU A 349 -9.93 -3.93 14.86
CA GLU A 349 -10.86 -4.53 13.90
C GLU A 349 -10.19 -4.71 12.52
N VAL A 350 -10.41 -5.86 11.89
CA VAL A 350 -9.87 -6.18 10.57
C VAL A 350 -10.97 -6.09 9.53
N LEU A 351 -10.83 -5.17 8.58
CA LEU A 351 -11.74 -4.94 7.48
C LEU A 351 -11.16 -5.58 6.19
N ASP A 352 -11.91 -6.49 5.57
CA ASP A 352 -11.52 -7.17 4.33
C ASP A 352 -12.30 -6.58 3.14
N PRO A 353 -11.68 -5.71 2.31
CA PRO A 353 -12.37 -5.07 1.21
C PRO A 353 -12.73 -6.06 0.10
N VAL A 354 -13.92 -5.89 -0.46
CA VAL A 354 -14.35 -6.61 -1.66
C VAL A 354 -13.91 -5.82 -2.88
N PRO A 355 -13.17 -6.42 -3.84
CA PRO A 355 -12.76 -5.74 -5.06
C PRO A 355 -13.89 -5.01 -5.78
N GLY A 356 -13.68 -3.73 -6.08
CA GLY A 356 -14.62 -2.86 -6.79
C GLY A 356 -15.80 -2.35 -5.94
N VAL A 357 -15.89 -2.71 -4.66
CA VAL A 357 -16.94 -2.24 -3.74
C VAL A 357 -16.34 -1.22 -2.77
N PRO A 358 -16.94 -0.03 -2.62
CA PRO A 358 -16.52 0.92 -1.60
C PRO A 358 -16.67 0.35 -0.18
N LEU A 359 -15.61 0.50 0.61
CA LEU A 359 -15.57 0.18 2.03
C LEU A 359 -15.41 1.48 2.83
N GLU A 360 -16.43 1.83 3.58
CA GLU A 360 -16.39 2.95 4.53
C GLU A 360 -15.67 2.54 5.81
N VAL A 361 -14.67 3.31 6.23
CA VAL A 361 -13.97 3.05 7.49
C VAL A 361 -14.67 3.82 8.62
N PRO A 362 -15.07 3.18 9.73
CA PRO A 362 -15.91 3.82 10.76
C PRO A 362 -15.08 4.72 11.69
N ILE A 363 -14.68 5.86 11.14
CA ILE A 363 -14.00 6.93 11.86
C ILE A 363 -15.05 7.65 12.72
N CYS A 364 -14.82 7.67 14.03
CA CYS A 364 -15.64 8.47 14.94
C CYS A 364 -15.24 9.94 14.79
N SER A 365 -16.20 10.80 14.44
CA SER A 365 -16.05 12.25 14.40
C SER A 365 -15.88 12.86 15.78
#